data_AF-A0A382E9C6-F1
#
_entry.id   AF-A0A382E9C6-F1
#
_cell.length_a   1.000
_cell.length_b   1.000
_cell.length_c   1.000
_cell.angle_alpha   90.00
_cell.angle_beta   90.00
_cell.angle_gamma   90.00
#
_symmetry.space_group_name_H-M   'P 1'
#
loop_
_entity.id
_entity.type
_entity.pdbx_description
1 polymer ?
#
loop_
_entity_poly.entity_id
_entity_poly.type
_entity_poly.pdbx_seq_one_letter_code
_entity_poly.pdbx_strand_id
1 'polypeptide(L)'
;MFTTTSVYFLLLFLILWCYCGYLIFLLILAKLQPSNKKKQTSLTHFPKISIFVPCFNEQSLIQQKIDNLKSLKYEYDRLDVYFLHGKSTDKTGDIIEDVISEINNFHLIETQCIGKINQLN
;
A
#
# COMPACT_ATOMS: atom_id res chain seq x y z
N MET A 1 -38.64 -13.22 -40.57
CA MET A 1 -39.14 -13.01 -39.18
C MET A 1 -38.29 -13.75 -38.15
N PHE A 2 -38.03 -15.05 -38.29
CA PHE A 2 -37.16 -15.78 -37.34
C PHE A 2 -35.71 -15.28 -37.25
N THR A 3 -35.12 -14.87 -38.37
CA THR A 3 -33.73 -14.39 -38.44
C THR A 3 -33.53 -13.08 -37.68
N THR A 4 -34.43 -12.11 -37.86
CA THR A 4 -34.38 -10.81 -37.17
C THR A 4 -34.54 -10.95 -35.66
N THR A 5 -35.44 -11.83 -35.20
CA THR A 5 -35.61 -12.12 -33.78
C THR A 5 -34.37 -12.78 -33.18
N SER A 6 -33.72 -13.68 -33.91
CA SER A 6 -32.49 -14.34 -33.46
C SER A 6 -31.34 -13.35 -33.30
N VAL A 7 -31.16 -12.45 -34.27
CA VAL A 7 -30.12 -11.40 -34.21
C VAL A 7 -30.37 -10.43 -33.05
N TYR A 8 -31.63 -10.08 -32.79
CA TYR A 8 -32.00 -9.23 -31.65
C TYR A 8 -31.58 -9.83 -30.30
N PHE A 9 -31.91 -11.11 -30.05
CA PHE A 9 -31.53 -11.76 -28.79
C PHE A 9 -30.02 -11.97 -28.66
N LEU A 10 -29.31 -12.22 -29.76
CA LEU A 10 -27.84 -12.31 -29.76
C LEU A 10 -27.19 -10.98 -29.32
N LEU A 11 -27.64 -9.85 -29.88
CA LEU A 11 -27.12 -8.53 -29.53
C LEU A 11 -27.46 -8.16 -28.08
N LEU A 12 -28.68 -8.46 -27.63
CA LEU A 12 -29.09 -8.26 -26.24
C LEU A 12 -28.22 -9.07 -25.27
N PHE A 13 -27.94 -10.34 -25.61
CA PHE A 13 -27.05 -11.20 -24.83
C PHE A 13 -25.62 -10.64 -24.76
N LEU A 14 -25.06 -10.18 -25.88
CA LEU A 14 -23.73 -9.56 -25.93
C LEU A 14 -23.62 -8.34 -25.00
N ILE A 15 -24.64 -7.47 -25.01
CA ILE A 15 -24.68 -6.30 -24.11
C ILE A 15 -24.74 -6.77 -22.65
N LEU A 16 -25.64 -7.70 -22.32
CA LEU A 16 -25.75 -8.24 -20.97
C LEU A 16 -24.47 -8.95 -20.53
N TRP A 17 -23.77 -9.62 -21.45
CA TRP A 17 -22.50 -10.28 -21.18
C TRP A 17 -21.39 -9.27 -20.85
N CYS A 18 -21.25 -8.19 -21.61
CA CYS A 18 -20.24 -7.17 -21.34
C CYS A 18 -20.46 -6.43 -20.01
N TYR A 19 -21.72 -6.14 -19.65
CA TYR A 19 -22.02 -5.38 -18.43
C TYR A 19 -22.11 -6.26 -17.18
N CYS A 20 -22.82 -7.40 -17.26
CA CYS A 20 -23.13 -8.24 -16.11
C CYS A 20 -22.46 -9.61 -16.19
N GLY A 21 -22.49 -10.25 -17.36
CA GLY A 21 -22.00 -11.61 -17.54
C GLY A 21 -20.52 -11.76 -17.21
N TYR A 22 -19.68 -10.82 -17.65
CA TYR A 22 -18.25 -10.81 -17.38
C TYR A 22 -17.95 -10.70 -15.88
N LEU A 23 -18.64 -9.81 -15.16
CA LEU A 23 -18.49 -9.67 -13.71
C LEU A 23 -18.91 -10.95 -12.99
N ILE A 24 -20.06 -11.53 -13.35
CA ILE A 24 -20.55 -12.78 -12.77
C ILE A 24 -19.54 -13.92 -13.05
N PHE A 25 -19.01 -13.99 -14.27
CA PHE A 25 -18.00 -14.97 -14.66
C PHE A 25 -16.73 -14.85 -13.81
N LEU A 26 -16.20 -13.64 -13.62
CA LEU A 26 -15.05 -13.40 -12.74
C LEU A 26 -15.34 -13.80 -11.29
N LEU A 27 -16.55 -13.51 -10.78
CA LEU A 27 -16.94 -13.90 -9.42
C LEU A 27 -17.03 -15.42 -9.26
N ILE A 28 -17.54 -16.13 -10.26
CA ILE A 28 -17.57 -17.60 -10.29
C ILE A 28 -16.14 -18.14 -10.27
N LEU A 29 -15.26 -17.65 -11.15
CA LEU A 29 -13.85 -18.06 -11.17
C LEU A 29 -13.14 -17.79 -9.83
N ALA A 30 -13.36 -16.62 -9.23
CA ALA A 30 -12.77 -16.26 -7.95
C ALA A 30 -13.25 -17.17 -6.81
N LYS A 31 -14.50 -17.64 -6.85
CA LYS A 31 -15.06 -18.60 -5.87
C LYS A 31 -14.57 -20.03 -6.11
N LEU A 32 -14.38 -20.42 -7.37
CA LEU A 32 -13.87 -21.74 -7.74
C LEU A 32 -12.37 -21.87 -7.50
N GLN A 33 -11.65 -20.75 -7.49
CA GLN A 33 -10.25 -20.76 -7.13
C GLN A 33 -10.11 -21.24 -5.68
N PRO A 34 -9.43 -22.38 -5.45
CA PRO A 34 -9.22 -22.87 -4.09
C PRO A 34 -8.56 -21.75 -3.31
N SER A 35 -9.12 -21.46 -2.13
CA SER A 35 -8.58 -20.47 -1.23
C SER A 35 -7.21 -20.95 -0.77
N ASN A 36 -6.19 -20.65 -1.56
CA ASN A 36 -4.79 -20.75 -1.20
C ASN A 36 -4.50 -19.58 -0.25
N LYS A 37 -5.31 -19.47 0.81
CA LYS A 37 -4.88 -18.88 2.06
C LYS A 37 -3.70 -19.73 2.45
N LYS A 38 -2.51 -19.33 1.98
CA LYS A 38 -1.25 -19.77 2.56
C LYS A 38 -1.53 -19.68 4.05
N LYS A 39 -1.55 -20.82 4.75
CA LYS A 39 -1.57 -20.80 6.21
C LYS A 39 -0.50 -19.79 6.55
N GLN A 40 -0.87 -18.71 7.23
CA GLN A 40 0.09 -17.76 7.73
C GLN A 40 0.96 -18.60 8.65
N THR A 41 2.08 -19.09 8.11
CA THR A 41 3.10 -19.74 8.90
C THR A 41 3.57 -18.65 9.82
N SER A 42 3.22 -18.76 11.10
CA SER A 42 3.79 -17.89 12.12
C SER A 42 5.30 -17.99 11.95
N LEU A 43 5.91 -16.88 11.53
CA LEU A 43 7.35 -16.82 11.37
C LEU A 43 7.95 -17.17 12.74
N THR A 44 8.74 -18.24 12.80
CA THR A 44 9.39 -18.67 14.04
C THR A 44 10.49 -17.71 14.45
N HIS A 45 10.98 -16.90 13.50
CA HIS A 45 11.98 -15.87 13.69
C HIS A 45 11.69 -14.69 12.76
N PHE A 46 11.71 -13.47 13.29
CA PHE A 46 11.53 -12.26 12.50
C PHE A 46 12.87 -11.79 11.92
N PRO A 47 13.00 -11.58 10.59
CA PRO A 47 14.22 -11.01 10.03
C PRO A 47 14.43 -9.57 10.51
N LYS A 48 15.65 -9.04 10.44
CA LYS A 48 15.82 -7.60 10.59
C LYS A 48 15.31 -6.92 9.31
N ILE A 49 14.45 -5.91 9.44
CA ILE A 49 13.88 -5.16 8.32
C ILE A 49 14.08 -3.65 8.51
N SER A 50 14.15 -2.95 7.40
CA SER A 50 14.22 -1.49 7.38
C SER A 50 13.08 -0.93 6.54
N ILE A 51 12.35 0.04 7.08
CA ILE A 51 11.25 0.73 6.39
C ILE A 51 11.75 2.10 5.97
N PHE A 52 11.71 2.39 4.68
CA PHE A 52 12.02 3.70 4.12
C PHE A 52 10.72 4.45 3.85
N VAL A 53 10.61 5.66 4.41
CA VAL A 53 9.41 6.50 4.32
C VAL A 53 9.80 7.82 3.62
N PRO A 54 9.55 7.95 2.30
CA PRO A 54 9.74 9.22 1.62
C PRO A 54 8.72 10.25 2.09
N CYS A 55 9.22 11.42 2.48
CA CYS A 55 8.46 12.52 3.04
C CYS A 55 8.70 13.80 2.22
N PHE A 56 7.61 14.43 1.79
CA PHE A 56 7.61 15.74 1.14
C PHE A 56 6.28 16.44 1.41
N ASN A 57 6.31 17.53 2.17
CA ASN A 57 5.13 18.33 2.54
C ASN A 57 3.99 17.49 3.20
N GLU A 58 4.34 16.70 4.21
CA GLU A 58 3.43 15.77 4.90
C GLU A 58 3.13 16.20 6.35
N GLN A 59 3.31 17.49 6.70
CA GLN A 59 3.16 18.00 8.07
C GLN A 59 1.87 17.57 8.78
N SER A 60 0.74 17.50 8.07
CA SER A 60 -0.56 17.13 8.66
C SER A 60 -0.74 15.64 8.93
N LEU A 61 0.03 14.78 8.25
CA LEU A 61 -0.12 13.32 8.28
C LEU A 61 1.07 12.60 8.91
N ILE A 62 2.22 13.27 9.02
CA ILE A 62 3.48 12.64 9.45
C ILE A 62 3.40 12.10 10.87
N GLN A 63 2.75 12.82 11.79
CA GLN A 63 2.55 12.35 13.16
C GLN A 63 1.73 11.05 13.21
N GLN A 64 0.60 11.01 12.47
CA GLN A 64 -0.22 9.80 12.37
C GLN A 64 0.55 8.65 11.71
N LYS A 65 1.43 8.94 10.74
CA LYS A 65 2.29 7.93 10.13
C LYS A 65 3.27 7.34 11.14
N ILE A 66 3.90 8.18 11.95
CA ILE A 66 4.81 7.74 13.01
C ILE A 66 4.08 6.87 14.03
N ASP A 67 2.90 7.28 14.49
CA ASP A 67 2.09 6.51 15.45
C ASP A 67 1.68 5.14 14.88
N ASN A 68 1.32 5.10 13.58
CA ASN A 68 1.05 3.84 12.90
C ASN A 68 2.28 2.93 12.86
N LEU A 69 3.47 3.47 12.63
CA LEU A 69 4.72 2.70 12.63
C LEU A 69 5.07 2.18 14.02
N LYS A 70 4.84 2.97 15.07
CA LYS A 70 4.98 2.55 16.48
C LYS A 70 4.01 1.43 16.86
N SER A 71 2.83 1.39 16.23
CA SER A 71 1.80 0.38 16.48
C SER A 71 2.07 -0.99 15.83
N LEU A 72 3.14 -1.10 15.03
CA LEU A 72 3.49 -2.36 14.35
C LEU A 72 3.83 -3.44 15.37
N LYS A 73 3.22 -4.62 15.19
CA LYS A 73 3.53 -5.84 15.96
C LYS A 73 4.81 -6.49 15.41
N TYR A 74 5.95 -5.86 15.67
CA TYR A 74 7.28 -6.33 15.30
C TYR A 74 8.26 -6.18 16.46
N GLU A 75 9.31 -6.99 16.48
CA GLU A 75 10.37 -6.87 17.49
C GLU A 75 11.11 -5.53 17.30
N TYR A 76 11.17 -4.71 18.36
CA TYR A 76 11.66 -3.33 18.31
C TYR A 76 13.12 -3.22 17.83
N ASP A 77 13.96 -4.17 18.24
CA ASP A 77 15.38 -4.28 17.88
C ASP A 77 15.63 -4.76 16.44
N ARG A 78 14.57 -5.22 15.75
CA ARG A 78 14.64 -5.76 14.39
C ARG A 78 13.94 -4.89 13.34
N LEU A 79 13.41 -3.74 13.75
CA LEU A 79 12.74 -2.80 12.88
C LEU A 79 13.47 -1.47 12.92
N ASP A 80 14.13 -1.11 11.81
CA ASP A 80 14.66 0.24 11.63
C ASP A 80 13.72 1.03 10.71
N VAL A 81 13.47 2.30 11.01
CA VAL A 81 12.63 3.19 10.19
C VAL A 81 13.45 4.41 9.78
N TYR A 82 13.51 4.67 8.49
CA TYR A 82 14.22 5.80 7.90
C TYR A 82 13.23 6.72 7.21
N PHE A 83 13.07 7.94 7.73
CA PHE A 83 12.33 9.01 7.08
C PHE A 83 13.26 9.74 6.12
N LEU A 84 12.92 9.70 4.84
CA LEU A 84 13.67 10.35 3.77
C LEU A 84 12.99 11.70 3.53
N HIS A 85 13.48 12.73 4.19
CA HIS A 85 12.93 14.07 4.09
C HIS A 85 13.55 14.79 2.88
N GLY A 86 12.73 15.26 1.94
CA GLY A 86 13.25 15.83 0.69
C GLY A 86 12.74 17.22 0.43
N LYS A 87 13.55 18.24 0.74
CA LYS A 87 13.27 19.66 0.43
C LYS A 87 11.83 20.09 0.73
N SER A 88 11.23 19.61 1.82
CA SER A 88 9.90 20.09 2.22
C SER A 88 9.98 21.58 2.55
N THR A 89 8.89 22.27 2.28
CA THR A 89 8.73 23.70 2.58
C THR A 89 7.92 23.95 3.85
N ASP A 90 7.44 22.87 4.48
CA ASP A 90 6.62 22.87 5.69
C ASP A 90 7.41 22.33 6.89
N LYS A 91 6.74 22.15 8.04
CA LYS A 91 7.36 21.65 9.28
C LYS A 91 7.50 20.12 9.34
N THR A 92 7.48 19.42 8.19
CA THR A 92 7.58 17.96 8.18
C THR A 92 8.85 17.48 8.87
N GLY A 93 10.01 18.07 8.55
CA GLY A 93 11.31 17.74 9.15
C GLY A 93 11.31 17.96 10.66
N ASP A 94 10.94 19.15 11.11
CA ASP A 94 10.88 19.53 12.53
C ASP A 94 10.04 18.53 13.35
N ILE A 95 8.85 18.18 12.86
CA ILE A 95 7.95 17.24 13.56
C ILE A 95 8.55 15.84 13.63
N ILE A 96 9.25 15.40 12.58
CA ILE A 96 9.93 14.10 12.62
C ILE A 96 11.05 14.15 13.66
N GLU A 97 11.91 15.18 13.61
CA GLU A 97 13.06 15.32 14.49
C GLU A 97 12.66 15.36 15.97
N ASP A 98 11.62 16.13 16.31
CA ASP A 98 11.05 16.19 17.65
C ASP A 98 10.63 14.79 18.15
N VAL A 99 9.94 14.01 17.32
CA VAL A 99 9.38 12.71 17.71
C VAL A 99 10.41 11.59 17.74
N ILE A 100 11.44 11.63 16.87
CA ILE A 100 12.47 10.57 16.83
C ILE A 100 13.55 10.75 17.89
N SER A 101 13.68 11.95 18.49
CA SER A 101 14.69 12.23 19.52
C SER A 101 14.62 11.26 20.72
N GLU A 102 13.44 10.70 20.99
CA GLU A 102 13.19 9.73 22.06
C GLU A 102 13.34 8.26 21.61
N ILE A 103 13.65 8.00 20.34
CA ILE A 103 13.48 6.68 19.69
C ILE A 103 14.73 6.28 18.90
N ASN A 104 15.39 5.20 19.33
CA ASN A 104 16.69 4.82 18.78
C ASN A 104 16.63 4.14 17.39
N ASN A 105 15.51 3.54 17.02
CA ASN A 105 15.35 2.81 15.75
C ASN A 105 14.66 3.64 14.64
N PHE A 106 14.38 4.93 14.90
CA PHE A 106 13.80 5.84 13.94
C PHE A 106 14.86 6.89 13.57
N HIS A 107 15.03 7.12 12.28
CA HIS A 107 16.10 7.95 11.76
C HIS A 107 15.56 8.93 10.72
N LEU A 108 16.05 10.16 10.76
CA LEU A 108 15.78 11.18 9.74
C LEU A 108 17.00 11.28 8.81
N ILE A 109 16.74 11.20 7.50
CA ILE A 109 17.75 11.37 6.45
C ILE A 109 17.29 12.51 5.54
N GLU A 110 18.11 13.54 5.46
CA GLU A 110 17.91 14.66 4.55
C GLU A 110 18.32 14.27 3.11
N THR A 111 17.40 14.43 2.17
CA THR A 111 17.57 14.13 0.75
C THR A 111 17.52 15.41 -0.07
N GLN A 112 18.37 15.50 -1.10
CA GLN A 112 18.46 16.69 -1.97
C GLN A 112 17.41 16.69 -3.11
N CYS A 113 16.62 15.62 -3.20
CA CYS A 113 15.70 15.34 -4.31
C CYS A 113 14.25 15.30 -3.81
N ILE A 114 13.33 15.72 -4.67
CA ILE A 114 11.89 15.61 -4.43
C ILE A 114 11.37 14.35 -5.16
N GLY A 115 10.33 13.74 -4.58
CA GLY A 115 9.56 12.69 -5.20
C GLY A 115 9.93 11.29 -4.71
N LYS A 116 8.90 10.45 -4.53
CA LYS A 116 9.01 9.15 -3.85
C LYS A 116 10.07 8.23 -4.47
N ILE A 117 10.14 8.16 -5.80
CA ILE A 117 11.10 7.30 -6.50
C ILE A 117 12.53 7.81 -6.31
N ASN A 118 12.76 9.12 -6.47
CA ASN A 118 14.10 9.71 -6.38
C ASN A 118 14.65 9.70 -4.94
N GLN A 119 13.78 9.71 -3.94
CA GLN A 119 14.19 9.59 -2.55
C GLN A 119 14.60 8.15 -2.21
N LEU A 120 14.00 7.15 -2.86
CA LEU A 120 14.26 5.73 -2.60
C LEU A 120 15.43 5.14 -3.40
N ASN A 121 15.86 5.81 -4.48
CA ASN A 121 16.99 5.42 -5.33
C ASN A 121 18.30 5.98 -4.80
#